data_AF-A0A8H7T2B7-F1
#
_entry.id   AF-A0A8H7T2B7-F1
#
_cell.length_a   1.000
_cell.length_b   1.000
_cell.length_c   1.000
_cell.angle_alpha   90.00
_cell.angle_beta   90.00
_cell.angle_gamma   90.00
#
_symmetry.space_group_name_H-M   'P 1'
#
loop_
_entity.id
_entity.type
_entity.pdbx_description
1 polymer ?
#
loop_
_entity_poly.entity_id
_entity_poly.type
_entity_poly.pdbx_seq_one_letter_code
_entity_poly.pdbx_strand_id
1 'polypeptide(L)'
;MLLFAHKMADITIPDLRVLLTPQFDSNAQAVSLLVSIAIESPALLRDEVLVTFPSTFSCVCTEHELDVSDEQGALLLVFEDLGRSSERSWLPARQTVRYVRMTYKVTPSAKEQFKTDGPVLGLHSEQGGLLGSGFAVIPVFPLEEYRTIVQWDLKRAPIGTRAVWTYGEGPCAIERVGPASILRDSVYMVGQIQSNPPSTSSGVRSASYGYYWFGNLPPNIEVIKDIHQSFFNNVQKFFETDVNETGDIDHLFFANVPKGVKKCLVEPSPHRSFVRNTNHYKSFGGTSFGHSHILNYDDQIGEVKDYDLVRRMAHEMSHIWLGPSVVESVDWLYEGIKNCLSIYMPFRHHGPRSGDYFQATINMLCTRYYTSPLINLSFEEVLRLAPTDAYAREHVGARAWAFVVSVDLRARQLAKDKLKTIRPIEDIAMIPLANNKARGEAYGVQEWMNLLTPIMGQQMQQRYDDFCNGTTILLPVSLYGAKTHYLKQIDKPVLDFGMDRDSFSKGVVERLKTGSRAEIAGLMDGDKILWSPHEWRCVDDDNVPMDVEIEREGARRKVRYLPRAFEMAKSWEMVKRDEMELKALEDSLAKEAKGPKMGVFKIPTRPSNGNKG
;
A
#
# COMPACT_ATOMS: atom_id res chain seq x y z
N MET A 1 0.35 -38.51 1.77
CA MET A 1 -0.68 -39.51 1.44
C MET A 1 -0.81 -40.43 2.64
N LEU A 2 -2.06 -40.76 3.05
CA LEU A 2 -2.56 -41.28 4.35
C LEU A 2 -2.67 -40.23 5.47
N LEU A 3 -3.74 -40.14 6.27
CA LEU A 3 -5.18 -40.40 6.14
C LEU A 3 -5.78 -39.92 7.49
N PHE A 4 -6.36 -38.73 7.54
CA PHE A 4 -7.29 -38.35 8.62
C PHE A 4 -8.66 -38.16 8.00
N ALA A 5 -9.35 -39.29 7.80
CA ALA A 5 -10.78 -39.32 7.53
C ALA A 5 -11.52 -39.15 8.87
N HIS A 6 -11.71 -37.90 9.29
CA HIS A 6 -12.87 -37.55 10.09
C HIS A 6 -14.02 -37.29 9.12
N LYS A 7 -15.18 -37.90 9.37
CA LYS A 7 -16.43 -37.63 8.64
C LYS A 7 -16.68 -36.12 8.61
N MET A 8 -16.41 -35.48 7.47
CA MET A 8 -17.00 -34.18 7.18
C MET A 8 -18.48 -34.42 6.92
N ALA A 9 -19.34 -33.91 7.80
CA ALA A 9 -20.65 -33.50 7.34
C ALA A 9 -20.42 -32.48 6.20
N ASP A 10 -21.20 -32.55 5.12
CA ASP A 10 -21.21 -31.49 4.10
C ASP A 10 -21.55 -30.16 4.79
N ILE A 11 -20.53 -29.39 5.15
CA ILE A 11 -20.72 -28.02 5.63
C ILE A 11 -21.20 -27.24 4.42
N THR A 12 -22.51 -26.97 4.38
CA THR A 12 -23.10 -26.18 3.31
C THR A 12 -22.75 -24.72 3.59
N ILE A 13 -21.90 -24.12 2.76
CA ILE A 13 -21.53 -22.70 2.89
C ILE A 13 -22.76 -21.87 2.53
N PRO A 14 -23.26 -20.99 3.43
CA PRO A 14 -24.47 -20.23 3.19
C PRO A 14 -24.29 -19.18 2.08
N ASP A 15 -25.34 -18.96 1.29
CA ASP A 15 -25.38 -17.86 0.31
C ASP A 15 -25.51 -16.48 1.00
N LEU A 16 -24.71 -15.53 0.54
CA LEU A 16 -24.86 -14.10 0.83
C LEU A 16 -25.06 -13.34 -0.48
N ARG A 17 -26.29 -12.90 -0.75
CA ARG A 17 -26.64 -12.25 -2.02
C ARG A 17 -26.72 -10.75 -1.83
N VAL A 18 -26.01 -10.00 -2.67
CA VAL A 18 -26.00 -8.54 -2.68
C VAL A 18 -26.48 -8.05 -4.04
N LEU A 19 -27.61 -7.36 -4.06
CA LEU A 19 -28.14 -6.68 -5.23
C LEU A 19 -27.95 -5.18 -5.09
N LEU A 20 -27.22 -4.59 -6.04
CA LEU A 20 -26.90 -3.17 -6.09
C LEU A 20 -27.72 -2.49 -7.18
N THR A 21 -28.54 -1.50 -6.80
CA THR A 21 -29.42 -0.77 -7.74
C THR A 21 -29.10 0.73 -7.70
N PRO A 22 -28.33 1.26 -8.66
CA PRO A 22 -28.05 2.69 -8.74
C PRO A 22 -29.33 3.49 -8.97
N GLN A 23 -29.46 4.62 -8.29
CA GLN A 23 -30.53 5.59 -8.51
C GLN A 23 -29.95 6.81 -9.23
N PHE A 24 -30.68 7.30 -10.24
CA PHE A 24 -30.27 8.43 -11.06
C PHE A 24 -31.23 9.60 -10.89
N ASP A 25 -30.71 10.82 -10.97
CA ASP A 25 -31.51 12.04 -11.03
C ASP A 25 -32.06 12.31 -12.44
N SER A 26 -32.77 13.45 -12.60
CA SER A 26 -33.32 13.88 -13.89
C SER A 26 -32.26 14.17 -14.96
N ASN A 27 -31.00 14.39 -14.55
CA ASN A 27 -29.86 14.65 -15.42
C ASN A 27 -29.04 13.38 -15.70
N ALA A 28 -29.62 12.20 -15.41
CA ALA A 28 -28.97 10.90 -15.57
C ALA A 28 -27.66 10.75 -14.76
N GLN A 29 -27.51 11.51 -13.66
CA GLN A 29 -26.37 11.40 -12.76
C GLN A 29 -26.71 10.41 -11.64
N ALA A 30 -25.79 9.51 -11.32
CA ALA A 30 -25.98 8.57 -10.22
C ALA A 30 -25.86 9.31 -8.87
N VAL A 31 -26.91 9.24 -8.05
CA VAL A 31 -27.05 10.03 -6.80
C VAL A 31 -27.09 9.18 -5.54
N SER A 32 -27.38 7.88 -5.65
CA SER A 32 -27.37 6.96 -4.52
C SER A 32 -27.36 5.50 -5.00
N LEU A 33 -27.08 4.59 -4.08
CA LEU A 33 -27.11 3.16 -4.30
C LEU A 33 -28.12 2.51 -3.36
N LEU A 34 -29.16 1.88 -3.90
CA LEU A 34 -30.02 1.01 -3.11
C LEU A 34 -29.33 -0.35 -3.00
N VAL A 35 -29.11 -0.80 -1.77
CA VAL A 35 -28.43 -2.06 -1.46
C VAL A 35 -29.44 -3.01 -0.86
N SER A 36 -29.63 -4.16 -1.50
CA SER A 36 -30.48 -5.25 -1.00
C SER A 36 -29.64 -6.47 -0.74
N ILE A 37 -29.68 -6.97 0.50
CA ILE A 37 -28.88 -8.09 0.98
C ILE A 37 -29.84 -9.22 1.35
N ALA A 38 -29.53 -10.45 0.95
CA ALA A 38 -30.23 -11.65 1.40
C ALA A 38 -29.21 -12.64 1.98
N ILE A 39 -29.35 -12.96 3.26
CA ILE A 39 -28.51 -13.88 4.02
C ILE A 39 -29.25 -15.21 4.14
N GLU A 40 -28.67 -16.28 3.64
CA GLU A 40 -29.27 -17.61 3.73
C GLU A 40 -29.23 -18.15 5.16
N SER A 41 -30.41 -18.43 5.72
CA SER A 41 -30.62 -19.23 6.93
C SER A 41 -29.64 -18.94 8.07
N PRO A 42 -29.49 -17.68 8.52
CA PRO A 42 -28.52 -17.38 9.57
C PRO A 42 -28.93 -17.98 10.93
N ALA A 43 -30.16 -18.54 11.04
CA ALA A 43 -30.73 -19.21 12.21
C ALA A 43 -30.55 -18.44 13.53
N LEU A 44 -30.41 -17.12 13.43
CA LEU A 44 -30.08 -16.25 14.54
C LEU A 44 -31.20 -16.30 15.57
N LEU A 45 -30.81 -16.52 16.82
CA LEU A 45 -31.67 -16.36 17.97
C LEU A 45 -31.97 -14.88 18.19
N ARG A 46 -32.96 -14.63 19.05
CA ARG A 46 -33.26 -13.28 19.51
C ARG A 46 -32.01 -12.67 20.16
N ASP A 47 -31.77 -11.39 19.90
CA ASP A 47 -30.65 -10.62 20.47
C ASP A 47 -29.25 -11.13 20.05
N GLU A 48 -29.15 -11.91 18.96
CA GLU A 48 -27.87 -12.18 18.28
C GLU A 48 -27.57 -11.13 17.21
N VAL A 49 -26.29 -10.85 16.96
CA VAL A 49 -25.90 -9.84 15.97
C VAL A 49 -26.24 -10.31 14.56
N LEU A 50 -27.15 -9.60 13.88
CA LEU A 50 -27.44 -9.81 12.47
C LEU A 50 -26.36 -9.16 11.60
N VAL A 51 -26.09 -7.88 11.86
CA VAL A 51 -25.09 -7.08 11.17
C VAL A 51 -24.57 -5.96 12.07
N THR A 52 -23.34 -5.52 11.80
CA THR A 52 -22.73 -4.36 12.45
C THR A 52 -22.35 -3.32 11.41
N PHE A 53 -22.70 -2.06 11.64
CA PHE A 53 -22.25 -0.93 10.83
C PHE A 53 -21.19 -0.14 11.61
N PRO A 54 -19.95 -0.05 11.11
CA PRO A 54 -18.92 0.78 11.71
C PRO A 54 -19.25 2.27 11.60
N SER A 55 -18.66 3.10 12.46
CA SER A 55 -18.80 4.57 12.43
C SER A 55 -18.31 5.23 11.14
N THR A 56 -17.49 4.55 10.35
CA THR A 56 -17.02 5.01 9.04
C THR A 56 -18.12 5.02 7.96
N PHE A 57 -19.27 4.41 8.25
CA PHE A 57 -20.45 4.45 7.39
C PHE A 57 -21.11 5.84 7.49
N SER A 58 -20.80 6.74 6.55
CA SER A 58 -21.41 8.09 6.46
C SER A 58 -22.86 8.04 5.96
N CYS A 59 -23.26 6.93 5.36
CA CYS A 59 -24.62 6.61 4.99
C CYS A 59 -25.40 6.14 6.24
N VAL A 60 -26.27 7.00 6.75
CA VAL A 60 -27.43 6.74 7.61
C VAL A 60 -27.45 5.51 8.53
N CYS A 61 -27.71 5.76 9.82
CA CYS A 61 -28.83 5.12 10.52
C CYS A 61 -29.13 5.90 11.82
N THR A 62 -30.22 6.68 11.81
CA THR A 62 -31.15 6.62 12.95
C THR A 62 -31.96 5.32 12.81
N GLU A 63 -32.66 4.90 13.87
CA GLU A 63 -33.34 3.60 14.06
C GLU A 63 -34.38 3.19 12.96
N HIS A 64 -34.58 3.98 11.89
CA HIS A 64 -35.75 3.89 11.00
C HIS A 64 -35.47 3.66 9.50
N GLU A 65 -34.25 3.33 9.09
CA GLU A 65 -33.89 3.26 7.64
C GLU A 65 -33.47 1.87 7.12
N LEU A 66 -33.59 0.81 7.91
CA LEU A 66 -33.39 -0.57 7.47
C LEU A 66 -34.74 -1.28 7.32
N ASP A 67 -35.09 -1.63 6.09
CA ASP A 67 -36.23 -2.53 5.83
C ASP A 67 -35.74 -3.97 5.90
N VAL A 68 -36.14 -4.69 6.96
CA VAL A 68 -35.70 -6.06 7.21
C VAL A 68 -36.89 -7.00 7.32
N SER A 69 -36.80 -8.13 6.64
CA SER A 69 -37.82 -9.18 6.64
C SER A 69 -37.18 -10.56 6.57
N ASP A 70 -37.91 -11.56 7.04
CA ASP A 70 -37.61 -12.97 6.79
C ASP A 70 -38.84 -13.67 6.19
N GLU A 71 -38.84 -15.00 6.13
CA GLU A 71 -39.98 -15.75 5.56
C GLU A 71 -41.26 -15.68 6.41
N GLN A 72 -41.20 -15.18 7.65
CA GLN A 72 -42.39 -14.90 8.47
C GLN A 72 -42.89 -13.45 8.31
N GLY A 73 -42.25 -12.64 7.47
CA GLY A 73 -42.60 -11.25 7.20
C GLY A 73 -41.62 -10.26 7.81
N ALA A 74 -42.08 -9.04 8.09
CA ALA A 74 -41.23 -7.99 8.66
C ALA A 74 -40.54 -8.46 9.95
N LEU A 75 -39.28 -8.08 10.09
CA LEU A 75 -38.43 -8.42 11.22
C LEU A 75 -38.04 -7.13 11.94
N LEU A 76 -38.58 -6.93 13.14
CA LEU A 76 -38.19 -5.80 13.99
C LEU A 76 -36.75 -6.02 14.47
N LEU A 77 -35.95 -4.97 14.38
CA LEU A 77 -34.57 -4.97 14.86
C LEU A 77 -34.46 -4.14 16.14
N VAL A 78 -33.71 -4.66 17.10
CA VAL A 78 -33.23 -3.94 18.28
C VAL A 78 -31.90 -3.30 17.90
N PHE A 79 -31.79 -2.01 18.17
CA PHE A 79 -30.57 -1.23 17.98
C PHE A 79 -29.75 -1.25 19.27
N GLU A 80 -28.50 -1.72 19.18
CA GLU A 80 -27.57 -1.67 20.30
C GLU A 80 -26.43 -0.69 19.98
N ASP A 81 -26.36 0.40 20.74
CA ASP A 81 -25.25 1.34 20.77
C ASP A 81 -24.47 1.10 22.06
N LEU A 82 -23.36 0.37 21.95
CA LEU A 82 -22.55 -0.01 23.11
C LEU A 82 -21.79 1.18 23.73
N GLY A 83 -21.93 2.41 23.21
CA GLY A 83 -21.43 3.66 23.82
C GLY A 83 -19.92 3.77 24.00
N ARG A 84 -19.17 2.69 23.73
CA ARG A 84 -17.71 2.55 23.88
C ARG A 84 -17.05 2.06 22.59
N SER A 85 -17.76 1.32 21.74
CA SER A 85 -17.33 1.02 20.37
C SER A 85 -17.99 2.00 19.43
N SER A 86 -17.24 2.50 18.46
CA SER A 86 -17.76 3.31 17.36
C SER A 86 -18.50 2.45 16.33
N GLU A 87 -19.29 1.48 16.79
CA GLU A 87 -19.93 0.45 16.00
C GLU A 87 -21.37 0.31 16.46
N ARG A 88 -22.28 0.20 15.49
CA ARG A 88 -23.71 0.03 15.74
C ARG A 88 -24.09 -1.38 15.34
N SER A 89 -24.80 -2.09 16.20
CA SER A 89 -25.23 -3.46 15.92
C SER A 89 -26.75 -3.54 15.87
N TRP A 90 -27.24 -4.36 14.93
CA TRP A 90 -28.66 -4.64 14.77
C TRP A 90 -28.92 -6.10 15.10
N LEU A 91 -29.90 -6.32 15.97
CA LEU A 91 -30.23 -7.62 16.50
C LEU A 91 -31.70 -7.93 16.23
N PRO A 92 -32.08 -9.15 15.84
CA PRO A 92 -33.47 -9.46 15.54
C PRO A 92 -34.28 -9.61 16.85
N ALA A 93 -35.46 -9.01 16.89
CA ALA A 93 -36.35 -9.07 18.07
C ALA A 93 -36.99 -10.46 18.28
N ARG A 94 -36.84 -11.37 17.32
CA ARG A 94 -37.28 -12.77 17.35
C ARG A 94 -36.30 -13.64 16.56
N GLN A 95 -36.40 -14.96 16.73
CA GLN A 95 -35.63 -15.91 15.92
C GLN A 95 -35.93 -15.72 14.42
N THR A 96 -34.87 -15.73 13.62
CA THR A 96 -34.95 -15.58 12.16
C THR A 96 -35.32 -16.89 11.48
N VAL A 97 -36.05 -16.80 10.36
CA VAL A 97 -36.48 -17.98 9.58
C VAL A 97 -36.00 -17.91 8.13
N ARG A 98 -35.15 -18.87 7.76
CA ARG A 98 -34.56 -18.99 6.42
C ARG A 98 -33.88 -17.68 5.99
N TYR A 99 -34.26 -17.10 4.86
CA TYR A 99 -33.57 -15.94 4.32
C TYR A 99 -33.95 -14.68 5.09
N VAL A 100 -32.95 -14.00 5.62
CA VAL A 100 -33.11 -12.62 6.13
C VAL A 100 -32.76 -11.67 5.00
N ARG A 101 -33.71 -10.81 4.63
CA ARG A 101 -33.56 -9.79 3.59
C ARG A 101 -33.50 -8.41 4.23
N MET A 102 -32.54 -7.61 3.82
CA MET A 102 -32.33 -6.26 4.31
C MET A 102 -32.14 -5.30 3.15
N THR A 103 -32.82 -4.17 3.16
CA THR A 103 -32.65 -3.11 2.16
C THR A 103 -32.41 -1.76 2.81
N TYR A 104 -31.44 -1.02 2.27
CA TYR A 104 -31.08 0.33 2.70
C TYR A 104 -30.49 1.15 1.56
N LYS A 105 -30.44 2.47 1.73
CA LYS A 105 -29.96 3.41 0.73
C LYS A 105 -28.64 4.03 1.14
N VAL A 106 -27.63 3.91 0.30
CA VAL A 106 -26.32 4.54 0.45
C VAL A 106 -26.24 5.82 -0.39
N THR A 107 -25.93 6.93 0.26
CA THR A 107 -25.71 8.23 -0.41
C THR A 107 -24.23 8.59 -0.41
N PRO A 108 -23.73 9.28 -1.45
CA PRO A 108 -22.35 9.76 -1.48
C PRO A 108 -22.07 10.72 -0.33
N SER A 109 -20.85 10.66 0.20
CA SER A 109 -20.39 11.61 1.22
C SER A 109 -20.52 13.05 0.71
N ALA A 110 -20.94 13.96 1.60
CA ALA A 110 -21.07 15.36 1.25
C ALA A 110 -19.72 15.92 0.82
N LYS A 111 -19.71 16.80 -0.20
CA LYS A 111 -18.47 17.37 -0.75
C LYS A 111 -17.59 17.94 0.38
N GLU A 112 -18.16 18.67 1.33
CA GLU A 112 -17.42 19.33 2.42
C GLU A 112 -16.81 18.40 3.48
N GLN A 113 -17.10 17.08 3.47
CA GLN A 113 -16.56 16.12 4.44
C GLN A 113 -15.10 15.73 4.18
N PHE A 114 -14.52 16.10 3.02
CA PHE A 114 -13.13 15.78 2.69
C PHE A 114 -12.17 16.81 3.28
N LYS A 115 -12.00 16.74 4.60
CA LYS A 115 -10.86 17.35 5.29
C LYS A 115 -9.88 16.23 5.59
N THR A 116 -8.69 16.29 4.96
CA THR A 116 -7.43 15.52 5.23
C THR A 116 -7.03 14.40 4.25
N ASP A 117 -5.70 14.21 4.15
CA ASP A 117 -4.91 13.22 3.37
C ASP A 117 -5.13 11.73 3.76
N GLY A 118 -6.28 11.38 4.34
CA GLY A 118 -6.61 10.01 4.75
C GLY A 118 -7.12 9.11 3.62
N PRO A 119 -7.17 7.77 3.83
CA PRO A 119 -7.80 6.86 2.87
C PRO A 119 -9.27 7.21 2.73
N VAL A 120 -9.64 7.60 1.52
CA VAL A 120 -10.99 8.05 1.21
C VAL A 120 -11.84 6.81 0.93
N LEU A 121 -12.41 6.23 2.00
CA LEU A 121 -13.17 4.98 2.00
C LEU A 121 -14.66 5.16 1.60
N GLY A 122 -15.17 6.39 1.65
CA GLY A 122 -16.57 6.73 1.37
C GLY A 122 -17.06 6.40 -0.05
N LEU A 123 -18.37 6.55 -0.26
CA LEU A 123 -18.98 6.57 -1.59
C LEU A 123 -18.94 8.00 -2.15
N HIS A 124 -18.53 8.16 -3.41
CA HIS A 124 -18.32 9.46 -4.04
C HIS A 124 -19.12 9.58 -5.31
N SER A 125 -19.62 10.79 -5.57
CA SER A 125 -20.12 11.17 -6.88
C SER A 125 -19.00 11.84 -7.68
N GLU A 126 -18.76 11.36 -8.88
CA GLU A 126 -17.73 11.88 -9.77
C GLU A 126 -18.23 11.78 -11.21
N GLN A 127 -18.26 12.92 -11.91
CA GLN A 127 -18.58 13.01 -13.35
C GLN A 127 -19.83 12.19 -13.77
N GLY A 128 -20.84 12.19 -12.90
CA GLY A 128 -22.13 11.51 -13.11
C GLY A 128 -22.20 10.03 -12.74
N GLY A 129 -21.10 9.45 -12.26
CA GLY A 129 -21.07 8.12 -11.68
C GLY A 129 -20.85 8.12 -10.17
N LEU A 130 -20.86 6.92 -9.60
CA LEU A 130 -20.51 6.64 -8.22
C LEU A 130 -19.27 5.74 -8.13
N LEU A 131 -18.39 6.02 -7.18
CA LEU A 131 -17.20 5.22 -6.87
C LEU A 131 -16.97 5.21 -5.37
N GLY A 132 -16.82 4.03 -4.77
CA GLY A 132 -16.56 3.90 -3.34
C GLY A 132 -16.08 2.52 -2.93
N SER A 133 -15.64 2.40 -1.67
CA SER A 133 -15.23 1.10 -1.12
C SER A 133 -16.41 0.38 -0.45
N GLY A 134 -16.28 -0.93 -0.29
CA GLY A 134 -17.22 -1.75 0.46
C GLY A 134 -17.32 -1.33 1.93
N PHE A 135 -16.31 -0.69 2.50
CA PHE A 135 -16.36 -0.13 3.85
C PHE A 135 -17.46 0.94 4.01
N ALA A 136 -17.90 1.57 2.93
CA ALA A 136 -18.97 2.57 2.94
C ALA A 136 -20.32 2.06 2.41
N VAL A 137 -20.37 0.82 1.90
CA VAL A 137 -21.53 0.28 1.19
C VAL A 137 -22.05 -1.01 1.82
N ILE A 138 -21.19 -1.79 2.49
CA ILE A 138 -21.48 -3.13 3.00
C ILE A 138 -21.26 -3.20 4.52
N PRO A 139 -22.23 -3.68 5.31
CA PRO A 139 -22.07 -3.91 6.74
C PRO A 139 -21.17 -5.12 7.05
N VAL A 140 -20.86 -5.30 8.32
CA VAL A 140 -20.15 -6.48 8.83
C VAL A 140 -21.16 -7.59 9.12
N PHE A 141 -20.79 -8.82 8.76
CA PHE A 141 -21.59 -10.03 8.99
C PHE A 141 -20.93 -10.91 10.05
N PRO A 142 -21.72 -11.68 10.83
CA PRO A 142 -21.21 -12.46 11.95
C PRO A 142 -20.50 -13.76 11.53
N LEU A 143 -20.88 -14.39 10.42
CA LEU A 143 -20.19 -15.60 9.95
C LEU A 143 -18.92 -15.24 9.21
N GLU A 144 -17.90 -16.07 9.41
CA GLU A 144 -16.62 -15.88 8.74
C GLU A 144 -16.77 -16.13 7.24
N GLU A 145 -17.34 -17.25 6.78
CA GLU A 145 -17.39 -17.63 5.37
C GLU A 145 -18.79 -17.63 4.73
N TYR A 146 -18.88 -17.14 3.49
CA TYR A 146 -20.09 -17.18 2.66
C TYR A 146 -19.76 -17.52 1.20
N ARG A 147 -20.75 -18.07 0.50
CA ARG A 147 -20.83 -17.96 -0.96
C ARG A 147 -21.47 -16.61 -1.28
N THR A 148 -20.63 -15.63 -1.52
CA THR A 148 -21.03 -14.27 -1.86
C THR A 148 -21.43 -14.18 -3.32
N ILE A 149 -22.61 -13.61 -3.59
CA ILE A 149 -23.16 -13.42 -4.93
C ILE A 149 -23.49 -11.94 -5.10
N VAL A 150 -22.74 -11.20 -5.92
CA VAL A 150 -22.97 -9.78 -6.19
C VAL A 150 -23.60 -9.60 -7.57
N GLN A 151 -24.70 -8.87 -7.63
CA GLN A 151 -25.43 -8.56 -8.86
C GLN A 151 -25.78 -7.07 -8.92
N TRP A 152 -25.90 -6.53 -10.14
CA TRP A 152 -26.38 -5.17 -10.37
C TRP A 152 -27.72 -5.16 -11.10
N ASP A 153 -28.69 -4.37 -10.64
CA ASP A 153 -29.90 -4.05 -11.41
C ASP A 153 -29.72 -2.72 -12.14
N LEU A 154 -29.50 -2.79 -13.45
CA LEU A 154 -29.33 -1.63 -14.33
C LEU A 154 -30.55 -1.38 -15.23
N LYS A 155 -31.71 -2.02 -14.97
CA LYS A 155 -32.89 -1.93 -15.87
C LYS A 155 -33.41 -0.50 -16.05
N ARG A 156 -33.23 0.35 -15.02
CA ARG A 156 -33.62 1.75 -15.01
C ARG A 156 -32.45 2.71 -15.23
N ALA A 157 -31.25 2.18 -15.48
CA ALA A 157 -30.07 3.00 -15.65
C ALA A 157 -30.07 3.67 -17.05
N PRO A 158 -29.47 4.86 -17.18
CA PRO A 158 -29.21 5.49 -18.47
C PRO A 158 -28.45 4.56 -19.41
N ILE A 159 -28.70 4.69 -20.72
CA ILE A 159 -27.98 3.93 -21.75
C ILE A 159 -26.47 4.15 -21.60
N GLY A 160 -25.69 3.08 -21.78
CA GLY A 160 -24.23 3.11 -21.60
C GLY A 160 -23.75 2.96 -20.16
N THR A 161 -24.66 2.92 -19.17
CA THR A 161 -24.27 2.68 -17.77
C THR A 161 -23.60 1.31 -17.63
N ARG A 162 -22.40 1.33 -17.06
CA ARG A 162 -21.64 0.15 -16.65
C ARG A 162 -21.58 0.09 -15.13
N ALA A 163 -21.37 -1.12 -14.61
CA ALA A 163 -21.13 -1.33 -13.19
C ALA A 163 -19.99 -2.32 -12.99
N VAL A 164 -19.13 -2.02 -12.03
CA VAL A 164 -17.91 -2.76 -11.73
C VAL A 164 -17.83 -3.01 -10.24
N TRP A 165 -17.51 -4.24 -9.90
CA TRP A 165 -17.04 -4.65 -8.58
C TRP A 165 -15.61 -5.19 -8.75
N THR A 166 -14.80 -5.14 -7.70
CA THR A 166 -13.43 -5.69 -7.67
C THR A 166 -13.29 -7.04 -8.37
N TYR A 167 -14.25 -7.95 -8.19
CA TYR A 167 -14.16 -9.30 -8.75
C TYR A 167 -14.77 -9.48 -10.14
N GLY A 168 -15.37 -8.44 -10.71
CA GLY A 168 -15.88 -8.46 -12.08
C GLY A 168 -16.88 -7.35 -12.39
N GLU A 169 -17.26 -7.26 -13.65
CA GLU A 169 -18.24 -6.26 -14.10
C GLU A 169 -19.66 -6.84 -14.12
N GLY A 170 -20.65 -6.07 -13.67
CA GLY A 170 -22.08 -6.39 -13.74
C GLY A 170 -22.70 -6.08 -15.11
N PRO A 171 -23.95 -6.47 -15.41
CA PRO A 171 -25.01 -6.72 -14.44
C PRO A 171 -25.19 -8.19 -14.04
N CYS A 172 -24.55 -9.14 -14.74
CA CYS A 172 -24.60 -10.55 -14.38
C CYS A 172 -24.07 -10.78 -12.97
N ALA A 173 -24.63 -11.78 -12.28
CA ALA A 173 -24.17 -12.17 -10.95
C ALA A 173 -22.73 -12.70 -11.00
N ILE A 174 -21.91 -12.27 -10.05
CA ILE A 174 -20.53 -12.73 -9.87
C ILE A 174 -20.43 -13.37 -8.50
N GLU A 175 -19.83 -14.56 -8.47
CA GLU A 175 -19.74 -15.37 -7.25
C GLU A 175 -18.31 -15.45 -6.72
N ARG A 176 -18.18 -15.41 -5.39
CA ARG A 176 -16.95 -15.65 -4.64
C ARG A 176 -17.25 -16.44 -3.38
N VAL A 177 -16.39 -17.40 -3.06
CA VAL A 177 -16.42 -18.14 -1.79
C VAL A 177 -15.24 -17.65 -0.96
N GLY A 178 -15.48 -17.36 0.30
CA GLY A 178 -14.45 -16.89 1.23
C GLY A 178 -15.05 -16.01 2.31
N PRO A 179 -14.23 -15.22 3.01
CA PRO A 179 -14.71 -14.49 4.14
C PRO A 179 -15.67 -13.36 3.75
N ALA A 180 -16.65 -13.04 4.60
CA ALA A 180 -17.61 -11.95 4.36
C ALA A 180 -16.91 -10.59 4.13
N SER A 181 -15.70 -10.43 4.68
CA SER A 181 -14.84 -9.26 4.49
C SER A 181 -14.48 -9.00 3.03
N ILE A 182 -14.56 -9.98 2.12
CA ILE A 182 -14.38 -9.81 0.67
C ILE A 182 -15.25 -8.67 0.13
N LEU A 183 -16.49 -8.55 0.60
CA LEU A 183 -17.40 -7.48 0.17
C LEU A 183 -16.94 -6.10 0.65
N ARG A 184 -16.42 -6.01 1.89
CA ARG A 184 -15.93 -4.74 2.45
C ARG A 184 -14.58 -4.35 1.84
N ASP A 185 -13.70 -5.33 1.66
CA ASP A 185 -12.38 -5.21 1.03
C ASP A 185 -12.46 -5.21 -0.51
N SER A 186 -13.39 -4.41 -1.03
CA SER A 186 -13.69 -4.28 -2.45
C SER A 186 -14.02 -2.83 -2.81
N VAL A 187 -14.00 -2.54 -4.11
CA VAL A 187 -14.41 -1.27 -4.71
C VAL A 187 -15.64 -1.53 -5.58
N TYR A 188 -16.55 -0.56 -5.56
CA TYR A 188 -17.78 -0.55 -6.33
C TYR A 188 -17.85 0.74 -7.15
N MET A 189 -18.09 0.61 -8.45
CA MET A 189 -18.16 1.73 -9.39
C MET A 189 -19.34 1.56 -10.33
N VAL A 190 -20.11 2.62 -10.57
CA VAL A 190 -21.26 2.60 -11.50
C VAL A 190 -21.44 3.94 -12.19
N GLY A 191 -21.75 3.93 -13.49
CA GLY A 191 -21.94 5.13 -14.30
C GLY A 191 -21.39 4.97 -15.71
N GLN A 192 -20.99 6.07 -16.33
CA GLN A 192 -20.35 6.09 -17.66
C GLN A 192 -18.86 5.74 -17.55
N ILE A 193 -18.58 4.48 -17.22
CA ILE A 193 -17.23 3.99 -16.91
C ILE A 193 -16.42 3.78 -18.19
N GLN A 194 -15.23 4.36 -18.24
CA GLN A 194 -14.20 4.01 -19.21
C GLN A 194 -13.25 2.96 -18.63
N SER A 195 -12.59 2.19 -19.50
CA SER A 195 -11.67 1.16 -19.04
C SER A 195 -10.47 0.94 -19.96
N ASN A 196 -9.36 0.47 -19.39
CA ASN A 196 -8.22 -0.11 -20.10
C ASN A 196 -7.94 -1.52 -19.53
N PRO A 197 -7.98 -2.59 -20.35
CA PRO A 197 -8.37 -2.60 -21.76
C PRO A 197 -9.80 -2.08 -22.02
N PRO A 198 -10.07 -1.52 -23.21
CA PRO A 198 -11.41 -1.05 -23.55
C PRO A 198 -12.41 -2.20 -23.52
N SER A 199 -13.64 -1.90 -23.09
CA SER A 199 -14.71 -2.89 -23.10
C SER A 199 -14.99 -3.31 -24.55
N THR A 200 -14.96 -4.62 -24.83
CA THR A 200 -15.27 -5.10 -26.19
C THR A 200 -16.78 -5.04 -26.43
N SER A 201 -17.19 -4.67 -27.65
CA SER A 201 -18.59 -4.70 -28.09
C SER A 201 -19.24 -6.09 -27.98
N SER A 202 -18.42 -7.14 -27.88
CA SER A 202 -18.82 -8.54 -27.67
C SER A 202 -19.18 -8.86 -26.21
N GLY A 203 -19.06 -7.91 -25.27
CA GLY A 203 -19.26 -8.13 -23.84
C GLY A 203 -18.18 -8.98 -23.16
N VAL A 204 -17.12 -9.38 -23.89
CA VAL A 204 -15.98 -10.12 -23.35
C VAL A 204 -15.15 -9.14 -22.53
N ARG A 205 -15.28 -9.24 -21.22
CA ARG A 205 -14.57 -8.44 -20.21
C ARG A 205 -13.29 -9.16 -19.83
N SER A 206 -12.23 -8.39 -19.61
CA SER A 206 -10.96 -8.95 -19.13
C SER A 206 -11.19 -9.65 -17.78
N ALA A 207 -11.03 -10.97 -17.75
CA ALA A 207 -11.25 -11.75 -16.54
C ALA A 207 -10.19 -11.44 -15.47
N SER A 208 -8.95 -11.15 -15.87
CA SER A 208 -7.82 -11.01 -14.95
C SER A 208 -7.51 -9.57 -14.54
N TYR A 209 -7.76 -8.56 -15.37
CA TYR A 209 -7.26 -7.20 -15.14
C TYR A 209 -8.22 -6.10 -15.63
N GLY A 210 -8.28 -4.95 -14.94
CA GLY A 210 -8.94 -3.74 -15.47
C GLY A 210 -8.51 -2.46 -14.78
N TYR A 211 -8.38 -1.38 -15.54
CA TYR A 211 -8.14 0.00 -15.07
C TYR A 211 -9.35 0.86 -15.42
N TYR A 212 -9.99 1.54 -14.47
CA TYR A 212 -11.28 2.20 -14.64
C TYR A 212 -11.28 3.66 -14.18
N TRP A 213 -12.00 4.51 -14.91
CA TRP A 213 -12.16 5.94 -14.60
C TRP A 213 -13.47 6.50 -15.19
N PHE A 214 -13.83 7.71 -14.80
CA PHE A 214 -14.89 8.49 -15.45
C PHE A 214 -14.29 9.58 -16.35
N GLY A 215 -15.01 9.89 -17.44
CA GLY A 215 -14.69 10.99 -18.37
C GLY A 215 -13.24 11.06 -18.83
N ASN A 216 -12.68 12.27 -18.88
CA ASN A 216 -11.35 12.50 -19.43
C ASN A 216 -10.29 12.43 -18.32
N LEU A 217 -9.21 11.69 -18.60
CA LEU A 217 -8.04 11.66 -17.73
C LEU A 217 -7.13 12.87 -17.99
N PRO A 218 -6.52 13.46 -16.95
CA PRO A 218 -5.39 14.36 -17.11
C PRO A 218 -4.22 13.68 -17.84
N PRO A 219 -3.37 14.42 -18.57
CA PRO A 219 -2.32 13.84 -19.41
C PRO A 219 -1.36 12.89 -18.66
N ASN A 220 -1.01 13.22 -17.42
CA ASN A 220 -0.10 12.41 -16.62
C ASN A 220 -0.73 11.11 -16.08
N ILE A 221 -2.04 11.11 -15.77
CA ILE A 221 -2.77 9.89 -15.44
C ILE A 221 -3.01 9.04 -16.69
N GLU A 222 -3.24 9.67 -17.84
CA GLU A 222 -3.43 8.98 -19.11
C GLU A 222 -2.20 8.16 -19.52
N VAL A 223 -0.98 8.62 -19.26
CA VAL A 223 0.25 7.84 -19.50
C VAL A 223 0.28 6.57 -18.63
N ILE A 224 -0.21 6.64 -17.39
CA ILE A 224 -0.24 5.49 -16.48
C ILE A 224 -1.19 4.41 -16.99
N LYS A 225 -2.37 4.80 -17.48
CA LYS A 225 -3.36 3.89 -18.08
C LYS A 225 -2.71 2.92 -19.07
N ASP A 226 -1.82 3.39 -19.94
CA ASP A 226 -1.23 2.59 -21.03
C ASP A 226 -0.15 1.61 -20.56
N ILE A 227 0.55 1.92 -19.46
CA ILE A 227 1.62 1.07 -18.93
C ILE A 227 1.16 0.14 -17.80
N HIS A 228 0.01 0.42 -17.17
CA HIS A 228 -0.41 -0.24 -15.94
C HIS A 228 -0.63 -1.75 -16.08
N GLN A 229 -1.18 -2.21 -17.21
CA GLN A 229 -1.37 -3.65 -17.45
C GLN A 229 -0.03 -4.37 -17.63
N SER A 230 0.87 -3.80 -18.44
CA SER A 230 2.21 -4.36 -18.61
C SER A 230 2.97 -4.41 -17.29
N PHE A 231 2.78 -3.37 -16.48
CA PHE A 231 3.36 -3.30 -15.15
C PHE A 231 2.80 -4.40 -14.24
N PHE A 232 1.48 -4.60 -14.19
CA PHE A 232 0.83 -5.70 -13.44
C PHE A 232 1.36 -7.07 -13.86
N ASN A 233 1.43 -7.33 -15.17
CA ASN A 233 1.96 -8.59 -15.68
C ASN A 233 3.43 -8.82 -15.28
N ASN A 234 4.25 -7.77 -15.26
CA ASN A 234 5.65 -7.86 -14.84
C ASN A 234 5.77 -8.16 -13.35
N VAL A 235 4.93 -7.55 -12.51
CA VAL A 235 4.90 -7.83 -11.08
C VAL A 235 4.37 -9.24 -10.80
N GLN A 236 3.37 -9.70 -11.54
CA GLN A 236 2.86 -11.06 -11.41
C GLN A 236 3.97 -12.09 -11.67
N LYS A 237 4.73 -11.94 -12.77
CA LYS A 237 5.90 -12.79 -13.05
C LYS A 237 6.94 -12.78 -11.92
N PHE A 238 7.11 -11.63 -11.27
CA PHE A 238 8.01 -11.49 -10.13
C PHE A 238 7.59 -12.38 -8.94
N PHE A 239 6.30 -12.57 -8.69
CA PHE A 239 5.81 -13.43 -7.59
C PHE A 239 5.49 -14.87 -8.02
N GLU A 240 5.37 -15.12 -9.32
CA GLU A 240 5.17 -16.45 -9.92
C GLU A 240 6.46 -17.24 -10.11
N THR A 241 7.62 -16.57 -10.18
CA THR A 241 8.91 -17.25 -10.36
C THR A 241 9.08 -18.29 -9.25
N ASP A 242 9.17 -19.56 -9.65
CA ASP A 242 9.31 -20.63 -8.68
C ASP A 242 10.68 -20.45 -7.97
N VAL A 243 10.72 -20.44 -6.64
CA VAL A 243 11.96 -20.44 -5.83
C VAL A 243 12.91 -21.56 -6.29
N ASN A 244 12.39 -22.66 -6.85
CA ASN A 244 13.18 -23.75 -7.42
C ASN A 244 13.83 -23.43 -8.76
N GLU A 245 13.32 -22.48 -9.54
CA GLU A 245 13.97 -22.00 -10.77
C GLU A 245 15.28 -21.25 -10.46
N THR A 246 15.49 -20.83 -9.20
CA THR A 246 16.79 -20.29 -8.75
C THR A 246 17.87 -21.36 -8.66
N GLY A 247 17.49 -22.63 -8.47
CA GLY A 247 18.40 -23.74 -8.24
C GLY A 247 19.19 -23.67 -6.92
N ASP A 248 18.77 -22.83 -5.98
CA ASP A 248 19.45 -22.55 -4.70
C ASP A 248 18.69 -23.02 -3.46
N ILE A 249 17.48 -23.57 -3.60
CA ILE A 249 16.61 -23.91 -2.46
C ILE A 249 17.25 -24.87 -1.43
N ASP A 250 18.20 -25.70 -1.85
CA ASP A 250 18.92 -26.62 -0.96
C ASP A 250 20.10 -25.95 -0.22
N HIS A 251 20.41 -24.70 -0.53
CA HIS A 251 21.46 -23.93 0.15
C HIS A 251 21.04 -23.62 1.60
N LEU A 252 22.00 -23.63 2.53
CA LEU A 252 21.77 -23.38 3.97
C LEU A 252 21.09 -22.03 4.28
N PHE A 253 21.11 -21.07 3.35
CA PHE A 253 20.39 -19.80 3.49
C PHE A 253 18.87 -19.95 3.46
N PHE A 254 18.36 -21.05 2.91
CA PHE A 254 16.94 -21.39 2.89
C PHE A 254 16.52 -22.29 4.07
N ALA A 255 17.40 -22.54 5.05
CA ALA A 255 17.15 -23.51 6.12
C ALA A 255 15.86 -23.27 6.91
N ASN A 256 15.43 -22.01 7.05
CA ASN A 256 14.23 -21.62 7.77
C ASN A 256 13.02 -21.39 6.85
N VAL A 257 13.18 -21.48 5.52
CA VAL A 257 12.09 -21.34 4.56
C VAL A 257 11.24 -22.62 4.60
N PRO A 258 9.91 -22.54 4.78
CA PRO A 258 9.06 -23.72 4.82
C PRO A 258 9.20 -24.57 3.55
N LYS A 259 9.35 -25.89 3.73
CA LYS A 259 9.48 -26.83 2.61
C LYS A 259 8.23 -26.78 1.74
N GLY A 260 8.42 -26.69 0.43
CA GLY A 260 7.31 -26.63 -0.53
C GLY A 260 6.83 -25.21 -0.87
N VAL A 261 7.44 -24.16 -0.29
CA VAL A 261 7.30 -22.78 -0.78
C VAL A 261 8.00 -22.70 -2.14
N LYS A 262 7.25 -23.04 -3.19
CA LYS A 262 7.72 -22.98 -4.58
C LYS A 262 7.37 -21.65 -5.23
N LYS A 263 6.21 -21.08 -4.96
CA LYS A 263 5.76 -19.77 -5.49
C LYS A 263 4.90 -19.04 -4.49
N CYS A 264 4.56 -17.79 -4.78
CA CYS A 264 3.51 -17.11 -4.03
C CYS A 264 2.16 -17.82 -4.22
N LEU A 265 1.44 -18.06 -3.13
CA LEU A 265 0.11 -18.70 -3.11
C LEU A 265 -1.03 -17.69 -3.27
N VAL A 266 -0.73 -16.40 -3.11
CA VAL A 266 -1.73 -15.35 -3.26
C VAL A 266 -2.12 -15.26 -4.72
N GLU A 267 -3.40 -15.53 -5.01
CA GLU A 267 -3.96 -15.40 -6.35
C GLU A 267 -4.11 -13.91 -6.67
N PRO A 268 -3.37 -13.35 -7.65
CA PRO A 268 -3.40 -11.91 -7.91
C PRO A 268 -4.58 -11.49 -8.80
N SER A 269 -5.26 -12.45 -9.44
CA SER A 269 -6.34 -12.18 -10.39
C SER A 269 -7.73 -12.48 -9.78
N PRO A 270 -8.76 -11.67 -10.08
CA PRO A 270 -8.70 -10.43 -10.84
C PRO A 270 -7.99 -9.30 -10.08
N HIS A 271 -7.32 -8.38 -10.78
CA HIS A 271 -6.87 -7.10 -10.22
C HIS A 271 -7.55 -5.92 -10.89
N ARG A 272 -8.18 -5.03 -10.10
CA ARG A 272 -8.86 -3.82 -10.60
C ARG A 272 -8.29 -2.52 -10.02
N SER A 273 -7.95 -1.59 -10.89
CA SER A 273 -7.47 -0.27 -10.51
C SER A 273 -8.51 0.76 -10.85
N PHE A 274 -8.85 1.61 -9.90
CA PHE A 274 -9.85 2.65 -10.05
C PHE A 274 -9.16 4.00 -9.88
N VAL A 275 -9.52 4.97 -10.72
CA VAL A 275 -9.04 6.34 -10.60
C VAL A 275 -10.20 7.21 -10.16
N ARG A 276 -9.95 8.04 -9.14
CA ARG A 276 -10.92 8.99 -8.60
C ARG A 276 -10.37 10.41 -8.63
N ASN A 277 -11.11 11.32 -9.24
CA ASN A 277 -10.89 12.75 -9.13
C ASN A 277 -11.55 13.29 -7.85
N THR A 278 -10.77 13.78 -6.90
CA THR A 278 -11.25 14.43 -5.67
C THR A 278 -11.51 15.92 -5.86
N ASN A 279 -11.31 16.45 -7.07
CA ASN A 279 -11.54 17.84 -7.47
C ASN A 279 -10.72 18.80 -6.58
N HIS A 280 -11.35 19.79 -5.94
CA HIS A 280 -10.66 20.77 -5.09
C HIS A 280 -10.18 20.21 -3.73
N TYR A 281 -10.47 18.95 -3.41
CA TYR A 281 -9.99 18.34 -2.18
C TYR A 281 -8.60 17.78 -2.40
N LYS A 282 -7.63 18.38 -1.70
CA LYS A 282 -6.23 17.98 -1.75
C LYS A 282 -6.11 16.50 -1.38
N SER A 283 -5.78 15.67 -2.37
CA SER A 283 -5.60 14.23 -2.19
C SER A 283 -4.75 13.67 -3.33
N PHE A 284 -3.59 13.14 -2.95
CA PHE A 284 -2.74 12.39 -3.85
C PHE A 284 -2.27 11.13 -3.15
N GLY A 285 -2.85 9.99 -3.54
CA GLY A 285 -2.55 8.73 -2.90
C GLY A 285 -3.44 7.59 -3.34
N GLY A 286 -3.17 6.41 -2.80
CA GLY A 286 -3.87 5.19 -3.08
C GLY A 286 -4.52 4.63 -1.83
N THR A 287 -5.67 3.98 -2.01
CA THR A 287 -6.26 3.10 -1.00
C THR A 287 -6.38 1.72 -1.62
N SER A 288 -5.63 0.77 -1.06
CA SER A 288 -5.55 -0.60 -1.55
C SER A 288 -6.45 -1.55 -0.77
N PHE A 289 -7.01 -2.49 -1.50
CA PHE A 289 -7.89 -3.57 -1.08
C PHE A 289 -7.31 -4.91 -1.59
N GLY A 290 -7.87 -6.05 -1.19
CA GLY A 290 -7.31 -7.37 -1.53
C GLY A 290 -7.04 -7.58 -3.02
N HIS A 291 -7.97 -7.15 -3.88
CA HIS A 291 -7.87 -7.32 -5.35
C HIS A 291 -8.05 -6.03 -6.13
N SER A 292 -8.00 -4.89 -5.46
CA SER A 292 -8.20 -3.60 -6.12
C SER A 292 -7.55 -2.44 -5.39
N HIS A 293 -7.43 -1.29 -6.05
CA HIS A 293 -7.09 -0.04 -5.37
C HIS A 293 -7.80 1.15 -6.01
N ILE A 294 -7.95 2.23 -5.24
CA ILE A 294 -8.39 3.52 -5.74
C ILE A 294 -7.20 4.48 -5.69
N LEU A 295 -6.76 4.98 -6.84
CA LEU A 295 -5.83 6.11 -6.95
C LEU A 295 -6.64 7.41 -6.95
N ASN A 296 -6.41 8.27 -5.96
CA ASN A 296 -6.96 9.60 -5.88
C ASN A 296 -6.01 10.62 -6.52
N TYR A 297 -6.58 11.58 -7.24
CA TYR A 297 -5.89 12.78 -7.68
C TYR A 297 -6.82 14.00 -7.57
N ASP A 298 -6.21 15.17 -7.42
CA ASP A 298 -6.90 16.46 -7.31
C ASP A 298 -6.54 17.41 -8.46
N ASP A 299 -6.91 18.68 -8.33
CA ASP A 299 -6.61 19.72 -9.31
C ASP A 299 -5.12 20.10 -9.41
N GLN A 300 -4.27 19.66 -8.47
CA GLN A 300 -2.81 19.83 -8.51
C GLN A 300 -2.09 18.70 -9.25
N ILE A 301 -2.83 17.73 -9.79
CA ILE A 301 -2.25 16.56 -10.47
C ILE A 301 -1.24 16.94 -11.55
N GLY A 302 -1.41 18.07 -12.23
CA GLY A 302 -0.46 18.55 -13.26
C GLY A 302 0.96 18.85 -12.73
N GLU A 303 1.14 18.96 -11.42
CA GLU A 303 2.44 19.18 -10.78
C GLU A 303 3.17 17.86 -10.43
N VAL A 304 2.47 16.72 -10.50
CA VAL A 304 3.01 15.42 -10.13
C VAL A 304 3.86 14.86 -11.27
N LYS A 305 5.10 14.49 -10.95
CA LYS A 305 6.05 13.92 -11.91
C LYS A 305 5.73 12.45 -12.19
N ASP A 306 6.19 11.97 -13.34
CA ASP A 306 6.05 10.58 -13.77
C ASP A 306 6.54 9.57 -12.70
N TYR A 307 7.72 9.83 -12.11
CA TYR A 307 8.30 8.93 -11.12
C TYR A 307 7.46 8.83 -9.84
N ASP A 308 6.79 9.91 -9.43
CA ASP A 308 5.91 9.90 -8.25
C ASP A 308 4.66 9.04 -8.49
N LEU A 309 4.06 9.19 -9.67
CA LEU A 309 2.92 8.38 -10.09
C LEU A 309 3.28 6.90 -10.16
N VAL A 310 4.34 6.56 -10.91
CA VAL A 310 4.75 5.16 -11.11
C VAL A 310 5.12 4.50 -9.78
N ARG A 311 5.84 5.22 -8.91
CA ARG A 311 6.18 4.74 -7.57
C ARG A 311 4.94 4.50 -6.72
N ARG A 312 3.98 5.42 -6.71
CA ARG A 312 2.73 5.25 -5.96
C ARG A 312 1.94 4.05 -6.47
N MET A 313 1.83 3.87 -7.79
CA MET A 313 1.13 2.71 -8.36
C MET A 313 1.84 1.39 -8.03
N ALA A 314 3.18 1.37 -8.09
CA ALA A 314 3.97 0.22 -7.67
C ALA A 314 3.74 -0.14 -6.19
N HIS A 315 3.67 0.87 -5.33
CA HIS A 315 3.30 0.68 -3.94
C HIS A 315 1.89 0.08 -3.82
N GLU A 316 0.87 0.65 -4.46
CA GLU A 316 -0.50 0.14 -4.39
C GLU A 316 -0.63 -1.31 -4.90
N MET A 317 0.00 -1.63 -6.02
CA MET A 317 -0.09 -2.97 -6.60
C MET A 317 0.58 -4.03 -5.71
N SER A 318 1.62 -3.67 -4.95
CA SER A 318 2.28 -4.62 -4.07
C SER A 318 1.38 -5.13 -2.92
N HIS A 319 0.30 -4.41 -2.60
CA HIS A 319 -0.69 -4.89 -1.63
C HIS A 319 -1.41 -6.17 -2.03
N ILE A 320 -1.49 -6.48 -3.33
CA ILE A 320 -2.14 -7.71 -3.81
C ILE A 320 -1.52 -8.94 -3.11
N TRP A 321 -0.19 -9.01 -3.04
CA TRP A 321 0.53 -10.15 -2.45
C TRP A 321 0.75 -10.01 -0.95
N LEU A 322 0.77 -8.79 -0.43
CA LEU A 322 1.18 -8.48 0.94
C LEU A 322 -0.01 -8.22 1.88
N GLY A 323 -1.20 -8.08 1.31
CA GLY A 323 -2.43 -7.70 1.99
C GLY A 323 -2.63 -6.18 2.05
N PRO A 324 -3.89 -5.71 2.15
CA PRO A 324 -4.23 -4.30 2.24
C PRO A 324 -3.87 -3.70 3.61
N SER A 325 -3.69 -2.37 3.67
CA SER A 325 -3.43 -1.63 4.93
C SER A 325 -4.70 -1.24 5.69
N VAL A 326 -5.89 -1.63 5.20
CA VAL A 326 -7.20 -1.24 5.76
C VAL A 326 -7.63 -2.18 6.89
N VAL A 327 -6.80 -3.17 7.25
CA VAL A 327 -6.96 -4.01 8.45
C VAL A 327 -6.17 -3.35 9.58
N GLU A 328 -6.74 -3.30 10.78
CA GLU A 328 -6.27 -2.46 11.90
C GLU A 328 -4.76 -2.51 12.18
N SER A 329 -4.21 -1.33 12.52
CA SER A 329 -2.80 -0.99 12.72
C SER A 329 -1.91 -1.07 11.46
N VAL A 330 -1.10 -0.03 11.23
CA VAL A 330 -0.13 -0.03 10.12
C VAL A 330 0.94 -1.07 10.45
N ASP A 331 0.94 -2.18 9.72
CA ASP A 331 2.04 -3.13 9.77
C ASP A 331 3.27 -2.53 9.05
N TRP A 332 4.08 -1.82 9.85
CA TRP A 332 5.23 -1.06 9.38
C TRP A 332 6.19 -1.92 8.54
N LEU A 333 6.32 -3.22 8.83
CA LEU A 333 7.21 -4.09 8.07
C LEU A 333 6.72 -4.22 6.63
N TYR A 334 5.43 -4.50 6.46
CA TYR A 334 4.84 -4.61 5.13
C TYR A 334 4.85 -3.26 4.42
N GLU A 335 4.65 -2.13 5.11
CA GLU A 335 4.88 -0.80 4.53
C GLU A 335 6.32 -0.63 4.01
N GLY A 336 7.32 -1.05 4.78
CA GLY A 336 8.72 -1.06 4.38
C GLY A 336 8.97 -1.94 3.15
N ILE A 337 8.38 -3.15 3.10
CA ILE A 337 8.46 -4.08 1.98
C ILE A 337 7.83 -3.47 0.72
N LYS A 338 6.64 -2.88 0.81
CA LYS A 338 5.97 -2.23 -0.32
C LYS A 338 6.77 -1.06 -0.88
N ASN A 339 7.36 -0.23 0.00
CA ASN A 339 8.26 0.84 -0.43
C ASN A 339 9.53 0.29 -1.10
N CYS A 340 10.12 -0.78 -0.56
CA CYS A 340 11.25 -1.48 -1.18
C CYS A 340 10.91 -1.99 -2.58
N LEU A 341 9.77 -2.67 -2.71
CA LEU A 341 9.26 -3.19 -3.98
C LEU A 341 8.94 -2.08 -4.99
N SER A 342 8.46 -0.93 -4.53
CA SER A 342 8.19 0.22 -5.42
C SER A 342 9.43 0.75 -6.13
N ILE A 343 10.63 0.51 -5.58
CA ILE A 343 11.91 0.82 -6.24
C ILE A 343 12.18 -0.18 -7.37
N TYR A 344 11.99 -1.47 -7.10
CA TYR A 344 12.44 -2.54 -7.98
C TYR A 344 11.44 -2.87 -9.09
N MET A 345 10.15 -2.88 -8.79
CA MET A 345 9.11 -3.33 -9.71
C MET A 345 9.11 -2.54 -11.04
N PRO A 346 9.22 -1.20 -11.05
CA PRO A 346 9.21 -0.45 -12.31
C PRO A 346 10.48 -0.58 -13.14
N PHE A 347 11.57 -1.06 -12.54
CA PHE A 347 12.91 -1.13 -13.14
C PHE A 347 13.31 -2.54 -13.59
N ARG A 348 12.98 -3.59 -12.81
CA ARG A 348 13.39 -4.98 -13.10
C ARG A 348 12.46 -5.66 -14.10
N HIS A 349 12.88 -6.83 -14.62
CA HIS A 349 12.10 -7.68 -15.53
C HIS A 349 11.54 -6.96 -16.77
N HIS A 350 12.36 -6.12 -17.42
CA HIS A 350 11.92 -5.27 -18.53
C HIS A 350 10.78 -4.32 -18.14
N GLY A 351 10.85 -3.81 -16.90
CA GLY A 351 9.95 -2.80 -16.38
C GLY A 351 9.98 -1.51 -17.22
N PRO A 352 8.93 -0.67 -17.11
CA PRO A 352 8.75 0.49 -17.97
C PRO A 352 9.70 1.66 -17.65
N ARG A 353 10.62 1.54 -16.68
CA ARG A 353 11.51 2.63 -16.24
C ARG A 353 13.00 2.25 -16.23
N SER A 354 13.85 3.25 -16.45
CA SER A 354 15.31 3.12 -16.52
C SER A 354 15.97 3.16 -15.13
N GLY A 355 17.32 3.09 -15.10
CA GLY A 355 18.10 3.32 -13.89
C GLY A 355 17.96 4.72 -13.30
N ASP A 356 17.48 5.71 -14.08
CA ASP A 356 17.25 7.07 -13.60
C ASP A 356 16.09 7.11 -12.58
N TYR A 357 15.04 6.33 -12.82
CA TYR A 357 13.94 6.14 -11.85
C TYR A 357 14.47 5.53 -10.55
N PHE A 358 15.32 4.51 -10.66
CA PHE A 358 15.93 3.86 -9.51
C PHE A 358 16.74 4.85 -8.67
N GLN A 359 17.63 5.62 -9.33
CA GLN A 359 18.45 6.63 -8.67
C GLN A 359 17.59 7.71 -8.01
N ALA A 360 16.62 8.29 -8.73
CA ALA A 360 15.75 9.33 -8.21
C ALA A 360 14.94 8.84 -6.99
N THR A 361 14.42 7.61 -7.05
CA THR A 361 13.65 7.03 -5.95
C THR A 361 14.50 6.77 -4.71
N ILE A 362 15.71 6.24 -4.87
CA ILE A 362 16.65 6.04 -3.74
C ILE A 362 17.02 7.40 -3.11
N ASN A 363 17.30 8.42 -3.92
CA ASN A 363 17.68 9.75 -3.42
C ASN A 363 16.55 10.43 -2.66
N MET A 364 15.32 10.31 -3.16
CA MET A 364 14.12 10.79 -2.49
C MET A 364 13.93 10.09 -1.13
N LEU A 365 14.01 8.76 -1.08
CA LEU A 365 13.81 8.01 0.17
C LEU A 365 14.94 8.27 1.19
N CYS A 366 16.18 8.43 0.73
CA CYS A 366 17.29 8.89 1.57
C CYS A 366 17.01 10.29 2.12
N THR A 367 16.46 11.20 1.31
CA THR A 367 16.07 12.55 1.77
C THR A 367 15.03 12.44 2.88
N ARG A 368 13.94 11.69 2.68
CA ARG A 368 12.91 11.48 3.71
C ARG A 368 13.47 10.96 5.04
N TYR A 369 14.29 9.91 4.99
CA TYR A 369 14.78 9.25 6.20
C TYR A 369 15.85 10.07 6.93
N TYR A 370 16.89 10.52 6.20
CA TYR A 370 18.06 11.15 6.82
C TYR A 370 17.85 12.61 7.23
N THR A 371 16.88 13.30 6.62
CA THR A 371 16.55 14.69 7.00
C THR A 371 15.41 14.79 8.00
N SER A 372 14.87 13.65 8.46
CA SER A 372 13.82 13.62 9.48
C SER A 372 14.34 14.17 10.82
N PRO A 373 13.64 15.13 11.46
CA PRO A 373 14.02 15.62 12.78
C PRO A 373 13.84 14.55 13.88
N LEU A 374 13.17 13.44 13.57
CA LEU A 374 12.87 12.35 14.52
C LEU A 374 13.81 11.14 14.35
N ILE A 375 14.88 11.27 13.55
CA ILE A 375 15.75 10.15 13.17
C ILE A 375 16.31 9.37 14.37
N ASN A 376 16.63 10.06 15.46
CA ASN A 376 17.25 9.49 16.66
C ASN A 376 16.26 9.09 17.77
N LEU A 377 14.95 9.30 17.58
CA LEU A 377 13.96 8.84 18.56
C LEU A 377 13.80 7.31 18.49
N SER A 378 13.48 6.67 19.62
CA SER A 378 13.13 5.25 19.59
C SER A 378 11.88 5.03 18.74
N PHE A 379 11.74 3.85 18.14
CA PHE A 379 10.60 3.56 17.28
C PHE A 379 9.28 3.55 18.06
N GLU A 380 9.31 3.11 19.33
CA GLU A 380 8.17 3.18 20.25
C GLU A 380 7.68 4.63 20.46
N GLU A 381 8.60 5.57 20.69
CA GLU A 381 8.25 6.98 20.83
C GLU A 381 7.67 7.56 19.53
N VAL A 382 8.23 7.19 18.37
CA VAL A 382 7.72 7.60 17.06
C VAL A 382 6.28 7.10 16.87
N LEU A 383 6.01 5.83 17.18
CA LEU A 383 4.66 5.25 17.12
C LEU A 383 3.69 5.94 18.07
N ARG A 384 4.13 6.32 19.27
CA ARG A 384 3.32 7.09 20.24
C ARG A 384 2.94 8.48 19.73
N LEU A 385 3.83 9.12 18.97
CA LEU A 385 3.61 10.46 18.41
C LEU A 385 2.77 10.44 17.13
N ALA A 386 2.88 9.39 16.31
CA ALA A 386 2.26 9.30 14.99
C ALA A 386 0.76 9.67 14.94
N PRO A 387 -0.11 9.28 15.90
CA PRO A 387 -1.52 9.68 15.85
C PRO A 387 -1.74 11.20 15.82
N THR A 388 -0.82 11.98 16.38
CA THR A 388 -0.96 13.44 16.60
C THR A 388 0.12 14.29 15.95
N ASP A 389 1.16 13.69 15.36
CA ASP A 389 2.30 14.40 14.79
C ASP A 389 2.59 13.92 13.36
N ALA A 390 2.53 14.86 12.40
CA ALA A 390 2.72 14.57 10.98
C ALA A 390 4.15 14.12 10.63
N TYR A 391 5.18 14.65 11.30
CA TYR A 391 6.56 14.18 11.13
C TYR A 391 6.70 12.75 11.62
N ALA A 392 6.06 12.40 12.75
CA ALA A 392 6.08 11.04 13.27
C ALA A 392 5.38 10.06 12.33
N ARG A 393 4.19 10.38 11.79
CA ARG A 393 3.51 9.54 10.79
C ARG A 393 4.39 9.23 9.59
N GLU A 394 5.05 10.25 9.06
CA GLU A 394 5.93 10.12 7.90
C GLU A 394 7.18 9.31 8.22
N HIS A 395 7.76 9.54 9.40
CA HIS A 395 8.98 8.87 9.83
C HIS A 395 8.79 7.38 10.08
N VAL A 396 7.58 6.93 10.47
CA VAL A 396 7.25 5.50 10.54
C VAL A 396 7.54 4.81 9.21
N GLY A 397 7.00 5.36 8.11
CA GLY A 397 7.22 4.82 6.77
C GLY A 397 8.66 4.96 6.29
N ALA A 398 9.29 6.11 6.53
CA ALA A 398 10.68 6.35 6.13
C ALA A 398 11.66 5.41 6.84
N ARG A 399 11.50 5.18 8.15
CA ARG A 399 12.35 4.27 8.92
C ARG A 399 12.08 2.81 8.56
N ALA A 400 10.82 2.42 8.36
CA ALA A 400 10.47 1.07 7.90
C ALA A 400 11.12 0.75 6.55
N TRP A 401 11.08 1.69 5.60
CA TRP A 401 11.78 1.57 4.33
C TRP A 401 13.30 1.41 4.54
N ALA A 402 13.92 2.27 5.33
CA ALA A 402 15.37 2.25 5.56
C ALA A 402 15.82 0.91 6.15
N PHE A 403 15.05 0.35 7.08
CA PHE A 403 15.29 -0.98 7.63
C PHE A 403 15.26 -2.06 6.54
N VAL A 404 14.15 -2.17 5.82
CA VAL A 404 13.96 -3.23 4.81
C VAL A 404 15.01 -3.14 3.69
N VAL A 405 15.31 -1.93 3.18
CA VAL A 405 16.33 -1.75 2.13
C VAL A 405 17.74 -2.01 2.66
N SER A 406 18.06 -1.61 3.89
CA SER A 406 19.39 -1.91 4.46
C SER A 406 19.62 -3.41 4.63
N VAL A 407 18.57 -4.14 5.05
CA VAL A 407 18.56 -5.60 5.16
C VAL A 407 18.70 -6.22 3.77
N ASP A 408 17.96 -5.73 2.78
CA ASP A 408 18.03 -6.22 1.40
C ASP A 408 19.40 -6.04 0.75
N LEU A 409 19.96 -4.84 0.82
CA LEU A 409 21.29 -4.58 0.27
C LEU A 409 22.35 -5.45 0.96
N ARG A 410 22.23 -5.67 2.27
CA ARG A 410 23.14 -6.54 3.02
C ARG A 410 22.99 -8.01 2.63
N ALA A 411 21.77 -8.51 2.51
CA ALA A 411 21.51 -9.88 2.08
C ALA A 411 22.08 -10.14 0.69
N ARG A 412 21.87 -9.22 -0.27
CA ARG A 412 22.46 -9.32 -1.62
C ARG A 412 23.97 -9.38 -1.59
N GLN A 413 24.63 -8.58 -0.74
CA GLN A 413 26.08 -8.65 -0.57
C GLN A 413 26.55 -10.01 -0.03
N LEU A 414 25.85 -10.56 0.97
CA LEU A 414 26.19 -11.84 1.59
C LEU A 414 25.88 -13.05 0.67
N ALA A 415 24.89 -12.92 -0.20
CA ALA A 415 24.44 -13.94 -1.13
C ALA A 415 25.19 -13.94 -2.48
N LYS A 416 25.83 -12.81 -2.87
CA LYS A 416 26.37 -12.56 -4.22
C LYS A 416 27.13 -13.73 -4.84
N ASP A 417 27.99 -14.39 -4.07
CA ASP A 417 28.88 -15.46 -4.54
C ASP A 417 28.45 -16.85 -4.04
N LYS A 418 27.33 -16.93 -3.31
CA LYS A 418 26.82 -18.15 -2.66
C LYS A 418 25.52 -18.65 -3.29
N LEU A 419 24.70 -17.73 -3.78
CA LEU A 419 23.44 -18.01 -4.43
C LEU A 419 23.55 -17.63 -5.92
N LYS A 420 22.87 -18.39 -6.77
CA LYS A 420 22.61 -18.06 -8.17
C LYS A 420 21.52 -17.00 -8.32
N THR A 421 20.60 -16.89 -7.35
CA THR A 421 19.56 -15.86 -7.35
C THR A 421 20.13 -14.46 -7.11
N ILE A 422 19.59 -13.49 -7.85
CA ILE A 422 19.89 -12.07 -7.66
C ILE A 422 18.94 -11.41 -6.65
N ARG A 423 17.93 -12.12 -6.13
CA ARG A 423 16.80 -11.59 -5.32
C ARG A 423 16.58 -12.34 -3.99
N PRO A 424 17.63 -12.45 -3.14
CA PRO A 424 17.61 -13.32 -1.97
C PRO A 424 16.54 -12.95 -0.94
N ILE A 425 16.28 -11.66 -0.69
CA ILE A 425 15.23 -11.27 0.28
C ILE A 425 13.85 -11.66 -0.22
N GLU A 426 13.62 -11.53 -1.51
CA GLU A 426 12.31 -11.78 -2.06
C GLU A 426 11.99 -13.28 -2.03
N ASP A 427 12.99 -14.12 -2.28
CA ASP A 427 12.87 -15.58 -2.26
C ASP A 427 12.85 -16.18 -0.85
N ILE A 428 13.66 -15.65 0.08
CA ILE A 428 13.81 -16.20 1.44
C ILE A 428 12.79 -15.60 2.42
N ALA A 429 12.38 -14.35 2.22
CA ALA A 429 11.57 -13.62 3.20
C ALA A 429 10.23 -13.12 2.66
N MET A 430 10.19 -12.33 1.57
CA MET A 430 8.94 -11.69 1.13
C MET A 430 7.90 -12.71 0.63
N ILE A 431 8.28 -13.66 -0.23
CA ILE A 431 7.38 -14.71 -0.72
C ILE A 431 6.91 -15.62 0.43
N PRO A 432 7.80 -16.15 1.30
CA PRO A 432 7.38 -16.94 2.46
C PRO A 432 6.44 -16.18 3.40
N LEU A 433 6.68 -14.91 3.70
CA LEU A 433 5.77 -14.12 4.54
C LEU A 433 4.39 -13.92 3.91
N ALA A 434 4.32 -13.61 2.62
CA ALA A 434 3.05 -13.51 1.90
C ALA A 434 2.27 -14.83 1.98
N ASN A 435 2.96 -15.94 1.79
CA ASN A 435 2.42 -17.29 1.86
C ASN A 435 1.95 -17.68 3.27
N ASN A 436 2.74 -17.37 4.29
CA ASN A 436 2.38 -17.65 5.68
C ASN A 436 1.14 -16.85 6.08
N LYS A 437 1.09 -15.55 5.72
CA LYS A 437 -0.09 -14.71 5.94
C LYS A 437 -1.33 -15.28 5.27
N ALA A 438 -1.22 -15.73 4.02
CA ALA A 438 -2.33 -16.36 3.30
C ALA A 438 -2.82 -17.69 3.93
N ARG A 439 -1.96 -18.39 4.68
CA ARG A 439 -2.30 -19.62 5.40
C ARG A 439 -2.68 -19.41 6.87
N GLY A 440 -2.64 -18.17 7.38
CA GLY A 440 -2.81 -17.90 8.81
C GLY A 440 -1.68 -18.44 9.69
N GLU A 441 -0.49 -18.65 9.12
CA GLU A 441 0.72 -19.11 9.83
C GLU A 441 1.50 -17.91 10.41
N ALA A 442 2.65 -18.16 11.06
CA ALA A 442 3.47 -17.09 11.63
C ALA A 442 3.93 -16.09 10.54
N TYR A 443 3.69 -14.79 10.78
CA TYR A 443 4.08 -13.69 9.91
C TYR A 443 4.58 -12.49 10.74
N GLY A 444 5.01 -11.41 10.06
CA GLY A 444 5.50 -10.19 10.70
C GLY A 444 6.99 -10.20 11.00
N VAL A 445 7.46 -9.25 11.83
CA VAL A 445 8.90 -9.00 12.02
C VAL A 445 9.66 -10.16 12.65
N GLN A 446 9.06 -10.88 13.59
CA GLN A 446 9.73 -12.02 14.22
C GLN A 446 10.00 -13.13 13.21
N GLU A 447 9.05 -13.38 12.31
CA GLU A 447 9.21 -14.37 11.25
C GLU A 447 10.17 -13.87 10.15
N TRP A 448 10.12 -12.58 9.80
CA TRP A 448 11.13 -11.97 8.91
C TRP A 448 12.55 -12.20 9.41
N MET A 449 12.80 -11.95 10.70
CA MET A 449 14.10 -12.18 11.31
C MET A 449 14.48 -13.66 11.34
N ASN A 450 13.53 -14.55 11.66
CA ASN A 450 13.73 -15.99 11.63
C ASN A 450 14.18 -16.46 10.23
N LEU A 451 13.46 -16.06 9.17
CA LEU A 451 13.76 -16.41 7.79
C LEU A 451 15.14 -15.91 7.32
N LEU A 452 15.58 -14.74 7.81
CA LEU A 452 16.85 -14.12 7.40
C LEU A 452 18.04 -14.44 8.32
N THR A 453 17.82 -15.09 9.45
CA THR A 453 18.90 -15.50 10.35
C THR A 453 19.93 -16.42 9.67
N PRO A 454 19.57 -17.40 8.81
CA PRO A 454 20.56 -18.24 8.13
C PRO A 454 21.53 -17.48 7.23
N ILE A 455 21.13 -16.33 6.68
CA ILE A 455 22.00 -15.49 5.83
C ILE A 455 22.80 -14.46 6.64
N MET A 456 22.20 -13.82 7.65
CA MET A 456 22.82 -12.71 8.40
C MET A 456 23.40 -13.09 9.77
N GLY A 457 23.00 -14.21 10.35
CA GLY A 457 23.31 -14.58 11.72
C GLY A 457 22.88 -13.50 12.73
N GLN A 458 23.73 -13.23 13.72
CA GLN A 458 23.48 -12.23 14.77
C GLN A 458 23.28 -10.80 14.24
N GLN A 459 23.73 -10.49 13.00
CA GLN A 459 23.54 -9.16 12.41
C GLN A 459 22.06 -8.84 12.17
N MET A 460 21.19 -9.84 12.04
CA MET A 460 19.75 -9.60 11.85
C MET A 460 19.14 -8.99 13.12
N GLN A 461 19.45 -9.56 14.29
CA GLN A 461 18.97 -9.03 15.57
C GLN A 461 19.53 -7.62 15.83
N GLN A 462 20.84 -7.42 15.65
CA GLN A 462 21.45 -6.10 15.86
C GLN A 462 20.79 -5.02 15.00
N ARG A 463 20.49 -5.31 13.73
CA ARG A 463 19.81 -4.36 12.84
C ARG A 463 18.40 -4.01 13.30
N TYR A 464 17.69 -4.97 13.88
CA TYR A 464 16.37 -4.73 14.45
C TYR A 464 16.46 -3.91 15.73
N ASP A 465 17.44 -4.20 16.60
CA ASP A 465 17.70 -3.41 17.80
C ASP A 465 18.07 -1.96 17.45
N ASP A 466 18.91 -1.76 16.43
CA ASP A 466 19.27 -0.43 15.91
C ASP A 466 18.02 0.33 15.41
N PHE A 467 17.15 -0.35 14.66
CA PHE A 467 15.87 0.19 14.20
C PHE A 467 14.97 0.63 15.36
N CYS A 468 14.82 -0.22 16.39
CA CYS A 468 14.00 0.03 17.56
C CYS A 468 14.55 1.19 18.40
N ASN A 469 15.87 1.24 18.60
CA ASN A 469 16.52 2.23 19.47
C ASN A 469 16.70 3.60 18.83
N GLY A 470 16.36 3.76 17.55
CA GLY A 470 16.59 5.02 16.83
C GLY A 470 18.03 5.22 16.41
N THR A 471 18.85 4.17 16.39
CA THR A 471 20.18 4.23 15.80
C THR A 471 20.04 4.51 14.30
N THR A 472 20.79 5.49 13.78
CA THR A 472 20.74 5.83 12.35
C THR A 472 21.16 4.63 11.50
N ILE A 473 20.25 4.17 10.63
CA ILE A 473 20.49 3.04 9.73
C ILE A 473 21.36 3.53 8.57
N LEU A 474 22.53 2.93 8.40
CA LEU A 474 23.44 3.26 7.31
C LEU A 474 23.27 2.28 6.14
N LEU A 475 22.99 2.81 4.95
CA LEU A 475 22.99 2.03 3.72
C LEU A 475 24.44 1.77 3.26
N PRO A 476 24.73 0.63 2.63
CA PRO A 476 26.05 0.37 2.09
C PRO A 476 26.35 1.29 0.90
N VAL A 477 27.57 1.86 0.88
CA VAL A 477 28.05 2.74 -0.19
C VAL A 477 27.99 2.07 -1.57
N SER A 478 28.34 0.77 -1.63
CA SER A 478 28.27 -0.04 -2.83
C SER A 478 26.93 -0.77 -2.90
N LEU A 479 26.09 -0.38 -3.85
CA LEU A 479 24.79 -1.00 -4.10
C LEU A 479 24.97 -2.21 -5.01
N TYR A 480 24.42 -3.35 -4.61
CA TYR A 480 24.49 -4.58 -5.39
C TYR A 480 23.90 -4.36 -6.80
N GLY A 481 24.64 -4.77 -7.84
CA GLY A 481 24.22 -4.62 -9.24
C GLY A 481 24.46 -3.23 -9.86
N ALA A 482 24.70 -2.18 -9.05
CA ALA A 482 24.96 -0.84 -9.54
C ALA A 482 26.46 -0.60 -9.78
N LYS A 483 26.98 -1.01 -10.95
CA LYS A 483 28.41 -0.85 -11.28
C LYS A 483 28.83 0.60 -11.53
N THR A 484 27.91 1.39 -12.06
CA THR A 484 28.17 2.78 -12.51
C THR A 484 27.79 3.83 -11.48
N HIS A 485 27.29 3.44 -10.31
CA HIS A 485 26.79 4.36 -9.28
C HIS A 485 27.23 3.93 -7.88
N TYR A 486 27.18 4.85 -6.92
CA TYR A 486 27.41 4.58 -5.50
C TYR A 486 26.67 5.60 -4.64
N LEU A 487 26.50 5.31 -3.34
CA LEU A 487 25.99 6.28 -2.38
C LEU A 487 27.12 7.17 -1.87
N LYS A 488 27.01 8.48 -2.12
CA LYS A 488 27.89 9.51 -1.60
C LYS A 488 27.24 10.19 -0.40
N GLN A 489 28.00 10.38 0.67
CA GLN A 489 27.52 11.11 1.83
C GLN A 489 27.51 12.62 1.49
N ILE A 490 26.41 13.28 1.78
CA ILE A 490 26.20 14.71 1.54
C ILE A 490 25.52 15.37 2.75
N ASP A 491 25.61 16.70 2.83
CA ASP A 491 24.86 17.49 3.80
C ASP A 491 23.56 17.98 3.16
N LYS A 492 22.43 17.73 3.82
CA LYS A 492 21.10 18.22 3.42
C LYS A 492 20.44 18.92 4.60
N PRO A 493 19.66 19.99 4.39
CA PRO A 493 18.99 20.66 5.49
C PRO A 493 17.89 19.77 6.08
N VAL A 494 17.70 19.84 7.41
CA VAL A 494 16.67 19.07 8.12
C VAL A 494 15.26 19.52 7.70
N LEU A 495 14.33 18.58 7.56
CA LEU A 495 12.92 18.85 7.26
C LEU A 495 12.30 19.67 8.41
N ASP A 496 11.81 20.87 8.11
CA ASP A 496 11.13 21.74 9.07
C ASP A 496 10.21 22.72 8.33
N PHE A 497 8.90 22.52 8.41
CA PHE A 497 7.90 23.45 7.84
C PHE A 497 7.81 24.78 8.59
N GLY A 498 8.45 24.90 9.75
CA GLY A 498 8.48 26.12 10.56
C GLY A 498 7.18 26.40 11.31
N MET A 499 6.20 25.49 11.26
CA MET A 499 4.90 25.60 11.92
C MET A 499 4.29 24.20 12.11
N ASP A 500 3.15 24.12 12.79
CA ASP A 500 2.37 22.89 12.83
C ASP A 500 1.91 22.49 11.43
N ARG A 501 2.18 21.26 11.01
CA ARG A 501 1.77 20.77 9.69
C ARG A 501 0.26 20.62 9.56
N ASP A 502 -0.45 20.41 10.68
CA ASP A 502 -1.92 20.38 10.65
C ASP A 502 -2.52 21.74 10.24
N SER A 503 -1.74 22.82 10.27
CA SER A 503 -2.13 24.15 9.74
C SER A 503 -2.69 24.08 8.32
N PHE A 504 -2.07 23.27 7.45
CA PHE A 504 -2.48 23.16 6.05
C PHE A 504 -3.86 22.53 5.89
N SER A 505 -4.19 21.54 6.74
CA SER A 505 -5.50 20.89 6.71
C SER A 505 -6.58 21.70 7.44
N LYS A 506 -6.19 22.44 8.49
CA LYS A 506 -7.08 23.35 9.23
C LYS A 506 -7.37 24.65 8.46
N GLY A 507 -6.53 25.01 7.49
CA GLY A 507 -6.65 26.23 6.71
C GLY A 507 -6.23 27.49 7.49
N VAL A 508 -5.42 27.34 8.54
CA VAL A 508 -4.93 28.45 9.38
C VAL A 508 -3.55 28.12 9.90
N VAL A 509 -2.63 29.09 9.90
CA VAL A 509 -1.29 28.95 10.47
C VAL A 509 -1.40 28.86 11.98
N GLU A 510 -0.90 27.77 12.55
CA GLU A 510 -0.82 27.52 13.98
C GLU A 510 0.59 27.09 14.40
N ARG A 511 0.97 27.49 15.63
CA ARG A 511 2.23 27.11 16.28
C ARG A 511 3.45 27.43 15.41
N LEU A 512 3.46 28.61 14.79
CA LEU A 512 4.60 29.12 14.04
C LEU A 512 5.85 29.15 14.94
N LYS A 513 6.94 28.55 14.47
CA LYS A 513 8.20 28.43 15.18
C LYS A 513 9.03 29.71 15.00
N THR A 514 9.41 30.33 16.11
CA THR A 514 10.29 31.51 16.11
C THR A 514 11.65 31.19 15.49
N GLY A 515 12.15 32.11 14.65
CA GLY A 515 13.39 32.00 13.88
C GLY A 515 13.31 31.03 12.70
N SER A 516 12.15 30.43 12.42
CA SER A 516 11.99 29.54 11.28
C SER A 516 12.00 30.29 9.95
N ARG A 517 12.28 29.56 8.86
CA ARG A 517 12.18 30.13 7.50
C ARG A 517 10.76 30.59 7.16
N ALA A 518 9.74 29.95 7.74
CA ALA A 518 8.34 30.34 7.61
C ALA A 518 8.08 31.73 8.22
N GLU A 519 8.53 31.95 9.46
CA GLU A 519 8.40 33.23 10.16
C GLU A 519 9.20 34.34 9.45
N ILE A 520 10.45 34.06 9.07
CA ILE A 520 11.32 35.01 8.35
C ILE A 520 10.70 35.42 7.00
N ALA A 521 10.00 34.51 6.32
CA ALA A 521 9.30 34.80 5.07
C ALA A 521 7.99 35.60 5.27
N GLY A 522 7.57 35.80 6.53
CA GLY A 522 6.48 36.70 6.89
C GLY A 522 5.15 36.02 7.21
N LEU A 523 5.11 34.70 7.39
CA LEU A 523 3.95 34.02 7.97
C LEU A 523 3.74 34.45 9.43
N MET A 524 2.49 34.45 9.89
CA MET A 524 2.09 34.76 11.27
C MET A 524 1.01 33.78 11.72
N ASP A 525 1.00 33.44 13.02
CA ASP A 525 -0.11 32.67 13.60
C ASP A 525 -1.44 33.40 13.37
N GLY A 526 -2.46 32.63 12.95
CA GLY A 526 -3.79 33.14 12.60
C GLY A 526 -3.96 33.56 11.13
N ASP A 527 -2.91 33.53 10.31
CA ASP A 527 -3.05 33.67 8.86
C ASP A 527 -3.95 32.56 8.31
N LYS A 528 -5.00 32.93 7.55
CA LYS A 528 -5.83 31.94 6.87
C LYS A 528 -5.13 31.44 5.63
N ILE A 529 -4.91 30.14 5.53
CA ILE A 529 -4.30 29.50 4.35
C ILE A 529 -5.41 29.31 3.31
N LEU A 530 -5.29 30.02 2.19
CA LEU A 530 -6.22 29.91 1.06
C LEU A 530 -5.78 28.80 0.09
N TRP A 531 -4.48 28.63 -0.08
CA TRP A 531 -3.90 27.62 -0.96
C TRP A 531 -2.48 27.25 -0.54
N SER A 532 -2.10 26.00 -0.75
CA SER A 532 -0.72 25.52 -0.67
C SER A 532 -0.50 24.32 -1.61
N PRO A 533 0.73 24.02 -2.04
CA PRO A 533 1.05 22.76 -2.69
C PRO A 533 0.92 21.59 -1.71
N HIS A 534 0.96 20.36 -2.21
CA HIS A 534 1.09 19.20 -1.33
C HIS A 534 2.38 19.22 -0.50
N GLU A 535 2.26 18.91 0.78
CA GLU A 535 3.39 18.83 1.71
C GLU A 535 4.42 17.78 1.29
N TRP A 536 3.96 16.66 0.72
CA TRP A 536 4.85 15.56 0.30
C TRP A 536 5.90 16.01 -0.72
N ARG A 537 5.63 17.05 -1.52
CA ARG A 537 6.60 17.58 -2.50
C ARG A 537 7.84 18.12 -1.81
N CYS A 538 7.62 18.82 -0.70
CA CYS A 538 8.67 19.40 0.11
C CYS A 538 9.35 18.35 0.99
N VAL A 539 8.66 17.28 1.34
CA VAL A 539 9.25 16.12 2.02
C VAL A 539 10.21 15.37 1.08
N ASP A 540 9.81 15.19 -0.17
CA ASP A 540 10.51 14.38 -1.17
C ASP A 540 11.74 15.05 -1.77
N ASP A 541 11.73 16.39 -1.81
CA ASP A 541 12.78 17.20 -2.41
C ASP A 541 13.15 18.38 -1.49
N ASP A 542 14.40 18.39 -1.04
CA ASP A 542 14.96 19.40 -0.14
C ASP A 542 15.23 20.75 -0.81
N ASN A 543 14.97 20.87 -2.11
CA ASN A 543 15.09 22.11 -2.86
C ASN A 543 13.74 22.73 -3.27
N VAL A 544 12.62 22.04 -3.00
CA VAL A 544 11.29 22.52 -3.36
C VAL A 544 10.77 23.51 -2.31
N PRO A 545 10.52 24.78 -2.68
CA PRO A 545 9.93 25.74 -1.76
C PRO A 545 8.44 25.47 -1.54
N MET A 546 7.95 25.91 -0.39
CA MET A 546 6.55 25.99 -0.05
C MET A 546 6.03 27.37 -0.44
N ASP A 547 5.14 27.41 -1.44
CA ASP A 547 4.43 28.61 -1.89
C ASP A 547 3.02 28.61 -1.26
N VAL A 548 2.74 29.52 -0.33
CA VAL A 548 1.45 29.60 0.38
C VAL A 548 0.73 30.88 -0.01
N GLU A 549 -0.55 30.77 -0.39
CA GLU A 549 -1.43 31.92 -0.50
C GLU A 549 -2.23 32.04 0.80
N ILE A 550 -2.17 33.22 1.43
CA ILE A 550 -2.84 33.49 2.70
C ILE A 550 -3.77 34.71 2.60
N GLU A 551 -4.73 34.78 3.52
CA GLU A 551 -5.49 35.99 3.84
C GLU A 551 -5.13 36.48 5.24
N ARG A 552 -4.70 37.73 5.32
CA ARG A 552 -4.47 38.46 6.58
C ARG A 552 -5.22 39.77 6.52
N GLU A 553 -6.10 40.02 7.50
CA GLU A 553 -6.88 41.26 7.60
C GLU A 553 -7.66 41.60 6.30
N GLY A 554 -8.18 40.57 5.61
CA GLY A 554 -8.91 40.72 4.35
C GLY A 554 -8.03 40.95 3.11
N ALA A 555 -6.70 41.02 3.25
CA ALA A 555 -5.77 41.14 2.14
C ALA A 555 -5.13 39.79 1.79
N ARG A 556 -5.17 39.42 0.51
CA ARG A 556 -4.47 38.24 -0.02
C ARG A 556 -2.97 38.51 -0.14
N ARG A 557 -2.15 37.57 0.31
CA ARG A 557 -0.68 37.64 0.24
C ARG A 557 -0.12 36.30 -0.23
N LYS A 558 1.03 36.34 -0.89
CA LYS A 558 1.80 35.13 -1.24
C LYS A 558 3.06 35.11 -0.40
N VAL A 559 3.34 33.98 0.24
CA VAL A 559 4.56 33.75 1.01
C VAL A 559 5.27 32.55 0.42
N ARG A 560 6.58 32.68 0.19
CA ARG A 560 7.43 31.62 -0.35
C ARG A 560 8.60 31.41 0.58
N TYR A 561 8.80 30.16 1.01
CA TYR A 561 9.94 29.80 1.86
C TYR A 561 10.39 28.37 1.59
N LEU A 562 11.61 28.02 1.97
CA LEU A 562 12.06 26.63 1.93
C LEU A 562 11.65 25.95 3.25
N PRO A 563 10.82 24.90 3.26
CA PRO A 563 10.40 24.19 4.48
C PRO A 563 11.51 23.27 4.98
N ARG A 564 12.59 23.91 5.43
CA ARG A 564 13.82 23.31 5.89
C ARG A 564 14.42 24.14 7.02
N ALA A 565 15.03 23.48 7.99
CA ALA A 565 15.80 24.14 9.03
C ALA A 565 17.07 24.80 8.44
N PHE A 566 17.76 25.59 9.25
CA PHE A 566 19.13 26.02 8.94
C PHE A 566 20.16 24.94 9.33
N GLU A 567 19.77 24.01 10.20
CA GLU A 567 20.57 22.84 10.56
C GLU A 567 20.69 21.87 9.38
N MET A 568 21.87 21.29 9.22
CA MET A 568 22.19 20.29 8.20
C MET A 568 22.30 18.91 8.84
N ALA A 569 21.75 17.90 8.16
CA ALA A 569 21.90 16.49 8.48
C ALA A 569 22.77 15.79 7.42
N LYS A 570 23.49 14.75 7.87
CA LYS A 570 24.20 13.83 6.96
C LYS A 570 23.19 12.92 6.28
N SER A 571 23.19 12.90 4.95
CA SER A 571 22.34 12.07 4.11
C SER A 571 23.17 11.30 3.07
N TRP A 572 22.51 10.41 2.34
CA TRP A 572 23.09 9.70 1.20
C TRP A 572 22.44 10.14 -0.10
N GLU A 573 23.26 10.24 -1.13
CA GLU A 573 22.81 10.45 -2.50
C GLU A 573 23.48 9.43 -3.42
N MET A 574 22.67 8.70 -4.18
CA MET A 574 23.12 7.88 -5.28
C MET A 574 23.58 8.78 -6.42
N VAL A 575 24.87 8.71 -6.71
CA VAL A 575 25.53 9.48 -7.76
C VAL A 575 26.17 8.55 -8.78
N LYS A 576 26.25 9.00 -10.03
CA LYS A 576 26.97 8.32 -11.09
C LYS A 576 28.46 8.49 -10.88
N ARG A 577 29.22 7.42 -11.06
CA ARG A 577 30.69 7.46 -11.07
C ARG A 577 31.18 8.28 -12.24
N ASP A 578 32.18 9.12 -12.02
CA ASP A 578 32.88 9.78 -13.11
C ASP A 578 33.83 8.82 -13.86
N GLU A 579 34.34 9.25 -15.01
CA GLU A 579 35.22 8.42 -15.84
C GLU A 579 36.52 8.01 -15.13
N MET A 580 37.05 8.87 -14.24
CA MET A 580 38.27 8.58 -13.49
C MET A 580 38.00 7.55 -12.39
N GLU A 581 36.88 7.67 -11.68
CA GLU A 581 36.42 6.72 -10.67
C GLU A 581 36.11 5.34 -11.26
N LEU A 582 35.51 5.30 -12.46
CA LEU A 582 35.26 4.06 -13.20
C LEU A 582 36.58 3.37 -13.56
N LYS A 583 37.53 4.12 -14.12
CA LYS A 583 38.85 3.59 -14.49
C LYS A 583 39.62 3.07 -13.27
N ALA A 584 39.59 3.81 -12.16
CA ALA A 584 40.21 3.39 -10.91
C ALA A 584 39.59 2.10 -10.35
N LEU A 585 38.26 1.95 -10.47
CA LEU A 585 37.55 0.74 -10.06
C LEU A 585 37.94 -0.47 -10.93
N GLU A 586 38.00 -0.29 -12.25
CA GLU A 586 38.45 -1.32 -13.19
C GLU A 586 39.87 -1.78 -12.90
N ASP A 587 40.80 -0.84 -12.66
CA ASP A 587 42.18 -1.13 -12.30
C ASP A 587 42.29 -1.88 -10.97
N SER A 588 41.43 -1.56 -9.99
CA SER A 588 41.38 -2.26 -8.69
C SER A 588 40.87 -3.69 -8.84
N LEU A 589 39.75 -3.89 -9.56
CA LEU A 589 39.18 -5.22 -9.81
C LEU A 589 40.14 -6.11 -10.62
N ALA A 590 40.86 -5.53 -11.59
CA ALA A 590 41.87 -6.23 -12.37
C ALA A 590 43.10 -6.66 -11.52
N LYS A 591 43.43 -5.92 -10.45
CA LYS A 591 44.47 -6.30 -9.49
C LYS A 591 44.01 -7.41 -8.55
N GLU A 592 42.77 -7.35 -8.05
CA GLU A 592 42.18 -8.41 -7.21
C GLU A 592 42.06 -9.75 -7.96
N ALA A 593 41.63 -9.71 -9.23
CA ALA A 593 41.59 -10.90 -10.09
C ALA A 593 42.98 -11.52 -10.36
N LYS A 594 44.07 -10.78 -10.08
CA LYS A 594 45.46 -11.22 -10.25
C LYS A 594 46.16 -11.59 -8.92
N GLY A 595 45.41 -11.81 -7.84
CA GLY A 595 45.92 -12.24 -6.53
C GLY A 595 46.90 -13.44 -6.58
N PRO A 596 47.80 -13.57 -5.59
CA PRO A 596 49.13 -14.17 -5.76
C PRO A 596 49.07 -15.65 -6.14
N LYS A 597 49.84 -16.06 -7.15
CA LYS A 597 50.18 -17.46 -7.37
C LYS A 597 50.84 -17.99 -6.09
N MET A 598 50.17 -18.90 -5.38
CA MET A 598 50.80 -19.66 -4.29
C MET A 598 52.08 -20.29 -4.84
N GLY A 599 53.23 -19.76 -4.43
CA GLY A 599 54.50 -20.43 -4.59
C GLY A 599 54.42 -21.75 -3.86
N VAL A 600 54.65 -22.85 -4.58
CA VAL A 600 54.78 -24.19 -4.01
C VAL A 600 55.82 -24.12 -2.90
N PHE A 601 55.37 -24.25 -1.64
CA PHE A 601 56.25 -24.49 -0.51
C PHE A 601 56.99 -25.81 -0.77
N LYS A 602 58.27 -25.73 -1.13
CA LYS A 602 59.16 -26.90 -1.10
C LYS A 602 59.35 -27.28 0.37
N ILE A 603 58.80 -28.44 0.74
CA ILE A 603 59.05 -29.12 2.01
C ILE A 603 60.56 -29.43 2.07
N PRO A 604 61.30 -29.05 3.13
CA PRO A 604 62.68 -29.49 3.30
C PRO A 604 62.68 -30.98 3.66
N THR A 605 63.31 -31.80 2.82
CA THR A 605 63.59 -33.20 3.11
C THR A 605 64.56 -33.32 4.28
N ARG A 606 64.16 -34.04 5.34
CA ARG A 606 65.04 -34.45 6.46
C ARG A 606 66.26 -35.22 5.93
N PRO A 607 67.46 -35.03 6.48
CA PRO A 607 68.60 -35.88 6.18
C PRO A 607 68.43 -37.26 6.83
N SER A 608 68.72 -38.29 6.04
CA SER A 608 68.79 -39.69 6.45
C SER A 608 69.97 -39.93 7.38
N ASN A 609 69.71 -40.37 8.61
CA ASN A 609 70.71 -41.01 9.45
C ASN A 609 71.04 -42.40 8.88
N GLY A 610 72.28 -42.58 8.44
CA GLY A 610 72.89 -43.85 8.09
C GLY A 610 74.32 -43.90 8.62
N ASN A 611 74.54 -44.77 9.60
CA ASN A 611 75.75 -45.08 10.37
C ASN A 611 77.11 -44.99 9.65
N LYS A 612 78.15 -44.62 10.43
CA LYS A 612 79.40 -45.38 10.61
C LYS A 612 80.20 -44.83 11.80
N GLY A 613 80.52 -45.72 12.76
CA GLY A 613 81.29 -45.44 13.97
C GLY A 613 80.79 -46.30 15.13
#